data_AF-A0A9D9FSP4-F1
#
_entry.id   AF-A0A9D9FSP4-F1
#
_cell.length_a   1.000
_cell.length_b   1.000
_cell.length_c   1.000
_cell.angle_alpha   90.00
_cell.angle_beta   90.00
_cell.angle_gamma   90.00
#
_symmetry.space_group_name_H-M   'P 1'
#
loop_
_entity.id
_entity.type
_entity.pdbx_description
1 polymer ?
#
loop_
_entity_poly.entity_id
_entity_poly.type
_entity_poly.pdbx_seq_one_letter_code
_entity_poly.pdbx_strand_id
1 'polypeptide(L)' 'MNLRRLLLSLLFVYVTAILMKFGNQNYEVLRNDFGILGPLSVLTFGLISGTFGILLFIRSFQKA' A
#
# COMPACT_ATOMS: atom_id res chain seq x y z
N MET A 1 -9.95 -21.07 -6.06
CA MET A 1 -9.45 -20.04 -5.13
C MET A 1 -7.94 -20.21 -5.01
N ASN A 2 -7.16 -19.20 -5.38
CA ASN A 2 -5.70 -19.27 -5.36
C ASN A 2 -5.16 -18.75 -4.03
N LEU A 3 -4.92 -19.63 -3.06
CA LEU A 3 -4.47 -19.29 -1.69
C LEU A 3 -3.20 -18.42 -1.68
N ARG A 4 -2.22 -18.74 -2.54
CA ARG A 4 -0.98 -17.95 -2.69
C ARG A 4 -1.25 -16.49 -3.09
N ARG A 5 -2.19 -16.26 -4.01
CA ARG A 5 -2.55 -14.90 -4.45
C ARG A 5 -3.31 -14.14 -3.36
N LEU A 6 -4.14 -14.84 -2.59
CA LEU A 6 -4.85 -14.28 -1.44
C LEU A 6 -3.89 -13.84 -0.31
N LEU A 7 -2.89 -14.67 -0.01
CA LEU A 7 -1.86 -14.31 0.98
C LEU A 7 -1.02 -13.12 0.53
N LEU A 8 -0.64 -13.08 -0.76
CA LEU A 8 0.03 -11.93 -1.36
C LEU A 8 -0.83 -10.67 -1.29
N SER A 9 -2.14 -10.75 -1.60
CA SER A 9 -3.02 -9.58 -1.53
C SER A 9 -3.15 -9.04 -0.11
N LEU A 10 -3.28 -9.93 0.89
CA LEU A 10 -3.30 -9.53 2.30
C LEU A 10 -2.01 -8.83 2.72
N LEU A 11 -0.87 -9.34 2.27
CA LEU A 11 0.43 -8.73 2.54
C LEU A 11 0.55 -7.33 1.92
N PHE A 12 0.10 -7.15 0.67
CA PHE A 12 0.06 -5.85 0.02
C PHE A 12 -0.85 -4.85 0.73
N VAL A 13 -2.04 -5.28 1.15
CA VAL A 13 -2.97 -4.45 1.93
C VAL A 13 -2.36 -4.05 3.27
N TYR A 14 -1.67 -4.98 3.94
CA TYR A 14 -0.99 -4.72 5.20
C TYR A 14 0.17 -3.72 5.04
N VAL A 15 0.99 -3.89 4.00
CA VAL A 15 2.07 -2.94 3.65
C VAL A 15 1.51 -1.55 3.36
N THR A 16 0.39 -1.46 2.63
CA THR A 16 -0.30 -0.18 2.38
C THR A 16 -0.76 0.48 3.69
N ALA A 17 -1.36 -0.28 4.61
CA ALA A 17 -1.79 0.25 5.90
C ALA A 17 -0.62 0.77 6.74
N ILE A 18 0.50 0.05 6.74
CA ILE A 18 1.73 0.49 7.41
C ILE A 18 2.27 1.77 6.77
N LEU A 19 2.38 1.83 5.44
CA LEU A 19 2.86 3.02 4.73
C LEU A 19 2.00 4.25 5.02
N MET A 20 0.67 4.10 4.98
CA MET A 20 -0.25 5.20 5.27
C MET A 20 -0.15 5.64 6.74
N LYS A 21 -0.03 4.71 7.68
CA LYS A 21 0.19 5.01 9.10
C LYS A 21 1.53 5.72 9.31
N PHE A 22 2.60 5.23 8.69
CA PHE A 22 3.93 5.83 8.76
C PHE A 22 3.96 7.24 8.18
N GLY A 23 3.37 7.44 7.00
CA GLY A 23 3.28 8.75 6.35
C GLY A 23 2.49 9.75 7.17
N ASN A 24 1.42 9.30 7.83
CA ASN A 24 0.62 10.16 8.71
C ASN A 24 1.36 10.52 10.01
N GLN A 25 2.00 9.54 10.66
CA GLN A 25 2.73 9.75 11.91
C GLN A 25 3.99 10.61 11.73
N ASN A 26 4.66 10.46 10.59
CA ASN A 26 5.90 11.18 10.28
C ASN A 26 5.66 12.31 9.28
N TYR A 27 4.42 12.77 9.11
CA TYR A 27 4.07 13.78 8.09
C TYR A 27 4.93 15.03 8.23
N GLU A 28 5.07 15.56 9.44
CA GLU A 28 5.85 16.77 9.70
C GLU A 28 7.34 16.55 9.44
N VAL A 29 7.88 15.38 9.82
CA VAL A 29 9.28 15.01 9.59
C VAL A 29 9.57 14.87 8.10
N LEU A 30 8.74 14.13 7.37
CA LEU A 30 8.82 13.96 5.92
C LEU A 30 8.71 15.29 5.18
N ARG A 31 7.84 16.18 5.67
CA ARG A 31 7.68 17.53 5.11
C ARG A 31 8.89 18.41 5.39
N ASN A 32 9.52 18.27 6.56
CA ASN A 32 10.68 19.08 6.92
C ASN A 32 11.94 18.66 6.14
N ASP A 33 12.14 17.35 5.97
CA ASP A 33 13.35 16.80 5.32
C ASP A 33 13.27 16.84 3.79
N PHE A 34 12.10 16.58 3.21
CA PHE A 34 11.92 16.43 1.75
C PHE A 34 10.87 17.38 1.16
N GLY A 35 10.36 18.33 1.94
CA GLY A 35 9.28 19.22 1.51
C GLY A 35 7.99 18.45 1.24
N ILE A 36 7.13 19.00 0.38
CA ILE A 36 5.87 18.38 -0.03
C ILE A 36 6.06 17.02 -0.74
N LEU A 37 7.24 16.77 -1.32
CA LEU A 37 7.54 15.53 -2.04
C LEU A 37 7.60 14.30 -1.12
N GLY A 38 8.03 14.47 0.14
CA GLY A 38 8.11 13.38 1.12
C GLY A 38 6.74 12.74 1.37
N PRO A 39 5.75 13.49 1.88
CA PRO A 39 4.40 12.99 2.11
C PRO A 39 3.71 12.50 0.83
N LEU A 40 3.93 13.21 -0.30
CA LEU A 40 3.39 12.79 -1.60
C LEU A 40 3.89 11.40 -1.98
N SER A 41 5.20 11.15 -1.91
CA SER A 41 5.78 9.85 -2.29
C SER A 41 5.17 8.69 -1.50
N VAL A 42 4.99 8.86 -0.18
CA VAL A 42 4.38 7.85 0.70
C VAL A 42 2.92 7.60 0.31
N LEU A 43 2.19 8.65 -0.04
CA LEU A 43 0.79 8.57 -0.48
C LEU A 43 0.70 7.85 -1.83
N THR A 44 1.56 8.17 -2.79
CA THR A 44 1.61 7.50 -4.11
C THR A 44 1.98 6.02 -3.98
N PHE A 45 2.99 5.68 -3.18
CA PHE A 45 3.39 4.29 -2.94
C PHE A 45 2.29 3.48 -2.23
N GLY A 46 1.62 4.08 -1.24
CA GLY A 46 0.49 3.44 -0.57
C GLY A 46 -0.68 3.18 -1.52
N LEU A 47 -1.01 4.14 -2.40
CA LEU A 47 -2.05 3.97 -3.42
C LEU A 47 -1.71 2.87 -4.44
N ILE A 48 -0.47 2.83 -4.94
CA ILE A 48 0.00 1.80 -5.88
C ILE A 48 -0.08 0.41 -5.23
N SER A 49 0.49 0.27 -4.02
CA SER A 49 0.47 -0.97 -3.25
C SER A 49 -0.97 -1.42 -2.95
N GLY A 50 -1.85 -0.48 -2.60
CA GLY A 50 -3.26 -0.77 -2.29
C GLY A 50 -4.02 -1.25 -3.52
N THR A 51 -3.81 -0.59 -4.66
CA THR A 51 -4.41 -0.97 -5.94
C THR A 51 -3.94 -2.37 -6.38
N PHE A 52 -2.65 -2.67 -6.23
CA PHE A 52 -2.11 -4.00 -6.50
C PHE A 52 -2.70 -5.06 -5.56
N GLY A 53 -2.81 -4.77 -4.27
CA GLY A 53 -3.45 -5.64 -3.30
C GLY A 53 -4.89 -5.99 -3.67
N ILE A 54 -5.71 -4.99 -4.01
CA ILE A 54 -7.10 -5.18 -4.42
C ILE A 54 -7.19 -6.00 -5.72
N LEU A 55 -6.36 -5.71 -6.72
CA LEU A 55 -6.33 -6.47 -7.97
C LEU A 55 -5.96 -7.94 -7.74
N LEU A 56 -4.96 -8.22 -6.90
CA LEU A 56 -4.57 -9.58 -6.53
C LEU A 56 -5.66 -10.29 -5.73
N PHE A 57 -6.36 -9.57 -4.86
CA PHE A 57 -7.49 -10.09 -4.10
C PHE A 57 -8.61 -10.54 -5.04
N ILE A 58 -9.07 -9.68 -5.95
CA ILE A 58 -10.11 -10.01 -6.94
C ILE A 58 -9.68 -11.22 -7.79
N ARG A 59 -8.44 -11.20 -8.30
CA ARG A 59 -7.86 -12.30 -9.10
C ARG A 59 -7.60 -13.60 -8.31
N SER A 60 -7.70 -13.58 -6.98
CA SER A 60 -7.58 -14.79 -6.16
C SER A 60 -8.88 -15.61 -6.14
N PHE A 61 -10.02 -14.96 -6.35
CA PHE A 61 -11.36 -15.56 -6.43
C PHE A 61 -11.79 -15.90 -7.84
N GLN A 62 -11.27 -15.18 -8.83
CA GLN A 62 -11.41 -15.58 -10.24
C GLN A 62 -10.74 -16.96 -10.39
N LYS A 63 -11.55 -17.99 -10.68
CA LYS A 63 -11.03 -19.27 -11.19
C LYS A 63 -10.31 -18.93 -12.50
N ALA A 64 -9.04 -19.31 -12.59
CA ALA A 64 -8.35 -19.38 -13.88
C ALA A 64 -9.14 -20.29 -14.83
#